data_AF-A0A1H3VZS4-F1
#
_entry.id   AF-A0A1H3VZS4-F1
#
_cell.length_a   1.000
_cell.length_b   1.000
_cell.length_c   1.000
_cell.angle_alpha   90.00
_cell.angle_beta   90.00
_cell.angle_gamma   90.00
#
_symmetry.space_group_name_H-M   'P 1'
#
loop_
_entity.id
_entity.type
_entity.pdbx_description
1 polymer ?
#
loop_
_entity_poly.entity_id
_entity_poly.type
_entity_poly.pdbx_seq_one_letter_code
_entity_poly.pdbx_strand_id
1 'polypeptide(L)'
;MSRPKNPKFSAYYIVGKAFSLLFLSMCVAILISTVFTFGEFIFSTAFFYREHEIPQLVINAISNLIIALAMFELFLVIDVDEHPRSRHQTMHVLLNSAPRFIIVVCVALALEGLVLVIKFSQDANKEELIYPMVVVVSSAILLIGLGIFLKICPRPPQDESLAPPTDQFPESSD
;
A
#
# COMPACT_ATOMS: atom_id res chain seq x y z
N MET A 1 21.35 -42.86 2.16
CA MET A 1 21.00 -41.87 3.19
C MET A 1 20.42 -40.63 2.50
N SER A 2 19.13 -40.67 2.16
CA SER A 2 18.45 -39.62 1.38
C SER A 2 17.76 -38.62 2.32
N ARG A 3 18.28 -37.38 2.35
CA ARG A 3 17.64 -36.28 3.07
C ARG A 3 16.25 -35.99 2.47
N PRO A 4 15.17 -35.88 3.26
CA PRO A 4 13.89 -35.46 2.73
C PRO A 4 13.99 -34.00 2.25
N LYS A 5 13.63 -33.79 0.98
CA LYS A 5 13.56 -32.49 0.31
C LYS A 5 12.30 -31.78 0.83
N ASN A 6 12.44 -30.79 1.71
CA ASN A 6 11.32 -30.06 2.31
C ASN A 6 10.56 -29.24 1.25
N PRO A 7 9.31 -29.57 0.88
CA PRO A 7 8.56 -28.85 -0.16
C PRO A 7 7.90 -27.55 0.35
N LYS A 8 7.87 -27.32 1.68
CA LYS A 8 7.12 -26.20 2.28
C LYS A 8 7.70 -24.83 1.94
N PHE A 9 9.01 -24.71 1.72
CA PHE A 9 9.65 -23.42 1.39
C PHE A 9 9.26 -22.93 -0.03
N SER A 10 8.94 -23.86 -0.94
CA SER A 10 8.55 -23.52 -2.31
C SER A 10 7.14 -22.94 -2.40
N ALA A 11 6.19 -23.43 -1.59
CA ALA A 11 4.79 -23.00 -1.66
C ALA A 11 4.59 -21.56 -1.19
N TYR A 12 5.21 -21.16 -0.07
CA TYR A 12 5.12 -19.78 0.43
C TYR A 12 5.75 -18.78 -0.54
N TYR A 13 6.88 -19.13 -1.16
CA TYR A 13 7.52 -18.31 -2.20
C TYR A 13 6.63 -18.12 -3.44
N ILE A 14 5.97 -19.20 -3.88
CA ILE A 14 5.04 -19.14 -5.02
C ILE A 14 3.82 -18.27 -4.70
N VAL A 15 3.27 -18.39 -3.48
CA VAL A 15 2.11 -17.60 -3.04
C VAL A 15 2.47 -16.12 -2.90
N GLY A 16 3.64 -15.78 -2.34
CA GLY A 16 4.14 -14.41 -2.26
C GLY A 16 4.27 -13.78 -3.64
N LYS A 17 4.91 -14.48 -4.59
CA LYS A 17 5.04 -14.03 -5.97
C LYS A 17 3.71 -13.85 -6.68
N ALA A 18 2.78 -14.79 -6.50
CA ALA A 18 1.45 -14.68 -7.10
C ALA A 18 0.68 -13.47 -6.56
N PHE A 19 0.77 -13.23 -5.25
CA PHE A 19 0.13 -12.09 -4.59
C PHE A 19 0.72 -10.76 -5.04
N SER A 20 2.05 -10.66 -5.09
CA SER A 20 2.77 -9.47 -5.60
C SER A 20 2.40 -9.17 -7.06
N LEU A 21 2.42 -10.19 -7.93
CA LEU A 21 2.03 -10.06 -9.34
C LEU A 21 0.57 -9.62 -9.53
N LEU A 22 -0.33 -10.03 -8.62
CA LEU A 22 -1.74 -9.60 -8.67
C LEU A 22 -1.85 -8.08 -8.48
N PHE A 23 -1.22 -7.51 -7.46
CA PHE A 23 -1.26 -6.07 -7.24
C PHE A 23 -0.59 -5.27 -8.35
N LEU A 24 0.54 -5.76 -8.87
CA LEU A 24 1.18 -5.17 -10.03
C LEU A 24 0.25 -5.19 -11.24
N SER A 25 -0.41 -6.32 -11.50
CA SER A 25 -1.37 -6.45 -12.60
C SER A 25 -2.56 -5.52 -12.43
N MET A 26 -3.10 -5.38 -11.21
CA MET A 26 -4.19 -4.44 -10.92
C MET A 26 -3.77 -2.99 -11.12
N CYS A 27 -2.58 -2.61 -10.64
CA CYS A 27 -2.03 -1.27 -10.86
C CYS A 27 -1.93 -0.97 -12.36
N VAL A 28 -1.33 -1.86 -13.14
CA VAL A 28 -1.18 -1.70 -14.59
C VAL A 28 -2.56 -1.64 -15.26
N ALA A 29 -3.51 -2.49 -14.87
CA ALA A 29 -4.87 -2.47 -15.41
C ALA A 29 -5.58 -1.13 -15.16
N ILE A 30 -5.46 -0.55 -13.96
CA ILE A 30 -6.07 0.73 -13.62
C ILE A 30 -5.42 1.89 -14.39
N LEU A 31 -4.08 1.86 -14.55
CA LEU A 31 -3.37 2.87 -15.34
C LEU A 31 -3.78 2.79 -16.82
N ILE A 32 -3.81 1.59 -17.38
CA ILE A 32 -4.25 1.36 -18.75
C ILE A 32 -5.70 1.83 -18.93
N SER A 33 -6.60 1.47 -18.01
CA SER A 33 -8.00 1.91 -18.02
C SER A 33 -8.12 3.44 -18.02
N THR A 34 -7.35 4.12 -17.17
CA THR A 34 -7.33 5.59 -17.09
C THR A 34 -6.83 6.21 -18.39
N VAL A 35 -5.74 5.69 -18.98
CA VAL A 35 -5.20 6.16 -20.26
C VAL A 35 -6.20 5.96 -21.40
N PHE A 36 -6.87 4.81 -21.47
CA PHE A 36 -7.92 4.57 -22.48
C PHE A 36 -9.08 5.54 -22.32
N THR A 37 -9.53 5.78 -21.09
CA THR A 37 -10.63 6.73 -20.81
C THR A 37 -10.26 8.15 -21.25
N PHE A 38 -9.03 8.60 -20.98
CA PHE A 38 -8.52 9.88 -21.49
C PHE A 38 -8.37 9.90 -23.01
N GLY A 39 -7.95 8.79 -23.62
CA GLY A 39 -7.81 8.67 -25.06
C GLY A 39 -9.16 8.80 -25.79
N GLU A 40 -10.18 8.09 -25.30
CA GLU A 40 -11.55 8.22 -25.80
C GLU A 40 -12.08 9.63 -25.61
N PHE A 41 -11.81 10.25 -24.46
CA PHE A 41 -12.20 11.62 -24.20
C PHE A 41 -11.54 12.61 -25.16
N ILE A 42 -10.21 12.58 -25.32
CA ILE A 42 -9.49 13.50 -26.22
C ILE A 42 -9.97 13.30 -27.66
N PHE A 43 -10.19 12.06 -28.10
CA PHE A 43 -10.66 11.77 -29.46
C PHE A 43 -12.11 12.22 -29.69
N SER A 44 -12.98 12.05 -28.70
CA SER A 44 -14.39 12.47 -28.76
C SER A 44 -14.54 13.99 -28.63
N THR A 45 -13.86 14.61 -27.67
CA THR A 45 -13.92 16.06 -27.40
C THR A 45 -13.20 16.90 -28.46
N ALA A 46 -12.17 16.36 -29.13
CA ALA A 46 -11.58 17.00 -30.32
C ALA A 46 -12.59 17.15 -31.48
N PHE A 47 -13.69 16.40 -31.48
CA PHE A 47 -14.74 16.46 -32.49
C PHE A 47 -16.03 17.15 -32.02
N PHE A 48 -16.34 17.16 -30.71
CA PHE A 48 -17.58 17.72 -30.16
C PHE A 48 -17.32 18.47 -28.84
N TYR A 49 -17.50 19.79 -28.82
CA TYR A 49 -17.35 20.61 -27.61
C TYR A 49 -18.52 20.38 -26.64
N ARG A 50 -18.21 19.89 -25.43
CA ARG A 50 -19.13 19.89 -24.30
C ARG A 50 -18.40 20.28 -23.02
N GLU A 51 -18.64 21.50 -22.53
CA GLU A 51 -17.91 22.11 -21.41
C GLU A 51 -18.14 21.44 -20.04
N HIS A 52 -19.12 20.54 -19.90
CA HIS A 52 -19.53 19.98 -18.60
C HIS A 52 -18.89 18.64 -18.22
N GLU A 53 -18.20 17.95 -19.14
CA GLU A 53 -17.69 16.59 -18.89
C GLU A 53 -16.23 16.55 -18.39
N ILE A 54 -15.51 17.68 -18.53
CA ILE A 54 -14.09 17.81 -18.15
C ILE A 54 -13.87 17.61 -16.63
N PRO A 55 -14.65 18.26 -15.72
CA PRO A 55 -14.34 18.18 -14.29
C PRO A 55 -14.54 16.76 -13.73
N GLN A 56 -15.59 16.07 -14.16
CA GLN A 56 -15.90 14.72 -13.69
C GLN A 56 -14.86 13.70 -14.16
N LEU A 57 -14.39 13.81 -15.40
CA LEU A 57 -13.32 12.95 -15.92
C LEU A 57 -12.03 13.11 -15.10
N VAL A 58 -11.64 14.35 -14.81
CA VAL A 58 -10.42 14.65 -14.04
C VAL A 58 -10.53 14.11 -12.61
N ILE A 59 -11.69 14.27 -11.97
CA ILE A 59 -11.94 13.73 -10.62
C ILE A 59 -11.83 12.20 -10.62
N ASN A 60 -12.45 11.51 -11.58
CA ASN A 60 -12.37 10.04 -11.68
C ASN A 60 -10.94 9.57 -11.98
N ALA A 61 -10.21 10.32 -12.81
CA ALA A 61 -8.80 10.02 -13.08
C ALA A 61 -7.91 10.14 -11.85
N ILE A 62 -8.13 11.17 -11.02
CA ILE A 62 -7.40 11.35 -9.76
C ILE A 62 -7.67 10.16 -8.82
N SER A 63 -8.92 9.75 -8.67
CA SER A 63 -9.30 8.57 -7.87
C SER A 63 -8.59 7.31 -8.36
N ASN A 64 -8.66 7.00 -9.66
CA ASN A 64 -7.97 5.85 -10.24
C ASN A 64 -6.46 5.92 -10.03
N LEU A 65 -5.85 7.10 -10.14
CA LEU A 65 -4.42 7.29 -9.94
C LEU A 65 -4.01 7.04 -8.48
N ILE A 66 -4.81 7.52 -7.52
CA ILE A 66 -4.61 7.26 -6.08
C ILE A 66 -4.66 5.76 -5.81
N ILE A 67 -5.65 5.06 -6.35
CA ILE A 67 -5.79 3.61 -6.17
C ILE A 67 -4.61 2.88 -6.83
N ALA A 68 -4.21 3.26 -8.04
CA ALA A 68 -3.06 2.68 -8.71
C ALA A 68 -1.76 2.87 -7.91
N LEU A 69 -1.53 4.08 -7.37
CA LEU A 69 -0.38 4.37 -6.52
C LEU A 69 -0.38 3.49 -5.26
N ALA A 70 -1.54 3.33 -4.60
CA ALA A 70 -1.67 2.48 -3.44
C ALA A 70 -1.38 1.01 -3.74
N MET A 71 -1.87 0.49 -4.88
CA MET A 71 -1.58 -0.88 -5.32
C MET A 71 -0.10 -1.06 -5.69
N PHE A 72 0.55 -0.05 -6.26
CA PHE A 72 1.98 -0.07 -6.57
C PHE A 72 2.85 -0.05 -5.30
N GLU A 73 2.51 0.80 -4.32
CA GLU A 73 3.20 0.79 -3.02
C GLU A 73 3.07 -0.57 -2.33
N LEU A 74 1.90 -1.19 -2.41
CA LEU A 74 1.69 -2.52 -1.84
C LEU A 74 2.54 -3.59 -2.54
N PHE A 75 2.64 -3.54 -3.86
CA PHE A 75 3.57 -4.39 -4.63
C PHE A 75 5.00 -4.25 -4.11
N LEU A 76 5.50 -3.01 -3.94
CA LEU A 76 6.85 -2.77 -3.42
C LEU A 76 7.05 -3.27 -1.99
N VAL A 77 6.05 -3.11 -1.12
CA VAL A 77 6.12 -3.61 0.26
C VAL A 77 6.24 -5.14 0.28
N ILE A 78 5.46 -5.85 -0.54
CA ILE A 78 5.47 -7.32 -0.59
C ILE A 78 6.77 -7.84 -1.23
N ASP A 79 7.24 -7.21 -2.30
CA ASP A 79 8.45 -7.62 -3.04
C ASP A 79 9.73 -7.46 -2.17
N VAL A 80 9.78 -6.42 -1.33
CA VAL A 80 10.88 -6.21 -0.38
C VAL A 80 10.92 -7.29 0.71
N ASP A 81 9.77 -7.73 1.22
CA ASP A 81 9.69 -8.74 2.29
C ASP A 81 10.01 -10.18 1.83
N GLU A 82 10.08 -10.44 0.52
CA GLU A 82 10.50 -11.74 -0.03
C GLU A 82 12.01 -12.02 0.15
N HIS A 83 12.82 -11.03 0.53
CA HIS A 83 14.25 -11.24 0.77
C HIS A 83 14.49 -12.01 2.09
N PRO A 84 15.09 -13.20 2.04
CA PRO A 84 15.14 -14.10 3.20
C PRO A 84 16.12 -13.59 4.26
N ARG A 85 15.61 -12.88 5.27
CA ARG A 85 16.27 -12.80 6.58
C ARG A 85 15.88 -14.00 7.44
N SER A 86 16.82 -14.40 8.28
CA SER A 86 16.96 -15.73 8.89
C SER A 86 15.71 -16.25 9.63
N ARG A 87 15.61 -17.59 9.64
CA ARG A 87 14.49 -18.48 10.03
C ARG A 87 13.86 -18.29 11.42
N HIS A 88 14.30 -17.32 12.23
CA HIS A 88 13.80 -17.06 13.58
C HIS A 88 12.87 -15.83 13.69
N GLN A 89 12.58 -15.13 12.58
CA GLN A 89 11.86 -13.85 12.59
C GLN A 89 10.46 -13.87 11.95
N THR A 90 9.80 -15.03 11.79
CA THR A 90 8.52 -15.10 11.06
C THR A 90 7.42 -14.22 11.65
N MET A 91 7.32 -14.12 12.98
CA MET A 91 6.35 -13.23 13.65
C MET A 91 6.75 -11.75 13.49
N HIS A 92 8.05 -11.44 13.56
CA HIS A 92 8.57 -10.08 13.43
C HIS A 92 8.42 -9.52 12.02
N VAL A 93 8.55 -10.36 10.99
CA VAL A 93 8.36 -9.96 9.58
C VAL A 93 6.90 -9.57 9.34
N LEU A 94 5.94 -10.39 9.80
CA LEU A 94 4.50 -10.08 9.71
C LEU A 94 4.12 -8.79 10.44
N LEU A 95 4.69 -8.55 11.63
CA LEU A 95 4.46 -7.33 12.40
C LEU A 95 5.11 -6.09 11.79
N ASN A 96 6.15 -6.25 10.97
CA ASN A 96 6.85 -5.15 10.31
C ASN A 96 6.17 -4.71 9.00
N SER A 97 5.52 -5.64 8.30
CA SER A 97 4.89 -5.40 7.00
C SER A 97 3.41 -5.00 7.09
N ALA A 98 2.65 -5.59 8.01
CA ALA A 98 1.23 -5.30 8.17
C ALA A 98 0.92 -3.81 8.46
N PRO A 99 1.68 -3.08 9.29
CA PRO A 99 1.42 -1.65 9.50
C PRO A 99 1.65 -0.81 8.25
N ARG A 100 2.67 -1.15 7.44
CA ARG A 100 2.94 -0.44 6.18
C ARG A 100 1.79 -0.61 5.20
N PHE A 101 1.29 -1.84 5.06
CA PHE A 101 0.10 -2.12 4.24
C PHE A 101 -1.12 -1.31 4.69
N ILE A 102 -1.44 -1.33 5.99
CA ILE A 102 -2.62 -0.64 6.52
C ILE A 102 -2.50 0.88 6.35
N ILE A 103 -1.31 1.46 6.53
CA ILE A 103 -1.06 2.89 6.30
C ILE A 103 -1.37 3.28 4.86
N VAL A 104 -0.85 2.54 3.87
CA VAL A 104 -1.07 2.83 2.45
C VAL A 104 -2.56 2.76 2.10
N VAL A 105 -3.26 1.71 2.56
CA VAL A 105 -4.71 1.56 2.34
C VAL A 105 -5.49 2.71 2.98
N CYS A 106 -5.10 3.13 4.18
CA CYS A 106 -5.75 4.23 4.86
C CYS A 106 -5.54 5.57 4.13
N VAL A 107 -4.32 5.87 3.68
CA VAL A 107 -4.02 7.07 2.91
C VAL A 107 -4.85 7.08 1.62
N ALA A 108 -4.95 5.95 0.92
CA ALA A 108 -5.78 5.81 -0.27
C ALA A 108 -7.26 6.07 0.02
N LEU A 109 -7.81 5.48 1.10
CA LEU A 109 -9.20 5.70 1.51
C LEU A 109 -9.49 7.14 1.92
N ALA A 110 -8.55 7.80 2.60
CA ALA A 110 -8.69 9.21 2.98
C ALA A 110 -8.71 10.12 1.75
N LEU A 111 -7.81 9.86 0.79
CA LEU A 111 -7.76 10.60 -0.48
C LEU A 111 -9.00 10.33 -1.33
N GLU A 112 -9.46 9.09 -1.41
CA GLU A 112 -10.71 8.72 -2.10
C GLU A 112 -11.91 9.44 -1.48
N GLY A 113 -12.02 9.43 -0.14
CA GLY A 113 -13.04 10.18 0.59
C GLY A 113 -12.99 11.68 0.28
N LEU A 114 -11.80 12.28 0.21
CA LEU A 114 -11.63 13.70 -0.10
C LEU A 114 -12.03 14.03 -1.55
N VAL A 115 -11.66 13.18 -2.52
CA VAL A 115 -12.05 13.32 -3.94
C VAL A 115 -13.56 13.24 -4.09
N LEU A 116 -14.21 12.32 -3.38
CA LEU A 116 -15.67 12.18 -3.36
C LEU A 116 -16.36 13.38 -2.68
N VAL A 117 -15.80 13.94 -1.60
CA VAL A 117 -16.30 15.20 -1.01
C VAL A 117 -16.27 16.31 -2.06
N ILE A 118 -15.16 16.47 -2.79
CA ILE A 118 -15.03 17.50 -3.83
C ILE A 118 -16.06 17.28 -4.94
N LYS A 119 -16.26 16.03 -5.38
CA LYS A 119 -17.23 15.65 -6.41
C LYS A 119 -18.65 16.03 -5.99
N PHE A 120 -19.12 15.52 -4.86
CA PHE A 120 -20.50 15.71 -4.40
C PHE A 120 -20.77 17.12 -3.84
N SER A 121 -19.73 17.86 -3.46
CA SER A 121 -19.87 19.27 -3.05
C SER A 121 -20.36 20.17 -4.19
N GLN A 122 -20.08 19.81 -5.45
CA GLN A 122 -20.47 20.61 -6.62
C GLN A 122 -21.89 20.31 -7.13
N ASP A 123 -22.44 19.12 -6.86
CA ASP A 123 -23.72 18.64 -7.42
C ASP A 123 -24.98 19.05 -6.62
N ALA A 124 -24.86 19.95 -5.64
CA ALA A 124 -25.94 20.63 -4.90
C ALA A 124 -27.02 19.76 -4.18
N ASN A 125 -26.91 18.43 -4.19
CA ASN A 125 -27.75 17.53 -3.41
C ASN A 125 -27.06 17.14 -2.09
N LYS A 126 -27.48 17.77 -0.98
CA LYS A 126 -26.84 17.65 0.34
C LYS A 126 -26.91 16.25 0.95
N GLU A 127 -27.85 15.40 0.53
CA GLU A 127 -28.02 14.04 1.06
C GLU A 127 -26.92 13.07 0.60
N GLU A 128 -26.30 13.32 -0.55
CA GLU A 128 -25.29 12.42 -1.12
C GLU A 128 -23.91 12.55 -0.44
N LEU A 129 -23.71 13.63 0.34
CA LEU A 129 -22.46 13.91 1.05
C LEU A 129 -22.19 13.00 2.26
N ILE A 130 -23.18 12.16 2.64
CA ILE A 130 -23.01 11.17 3.73
C ILE A 130 -21.98 10.10 3.33
N TYR A 131 -21.93 9.70 2.05
CA TYR A 131 -21.01 8.65 1.59
C TYR A 131 -19.53 9.01 1.82
N PRO A 132 -19.03 10.17 1.35
CA PRO A 132 -17.66 10.59 1.65
C PRO A 132 -17.35 10.70 3.15
N MET A 133 -18.31 11.18 3.95
CA MET A 133 -18.13 11.32 5.40
C MET A 133 -17.87 9.95 6.06
N VAL A 134 -18.63 8.92 5.69
CA VAL A 134 -18.43 7.56 6.22
C VAL A 134 -17.06 7.01 5.83
N VAL A 135 -16.60 7.24 4.61
CA VAL A 135 -15.27 6.78 4.15
C VAL A 135 -14.14 7.43 4.96
N VAL A 136 -14.20 8.75 5.16
CA VAL A 136 -13.18 9.48 5.94
C VAL A 136 -13.20 9.05 7.41
N VAL A 137 -14.39 8.91 8.02
CA VAL A 137 -14.52 8.45 9.41
C VAL A 137 -14.02 7.02 9.56
N SER A 138 -14.35 6.12 8.62
CA SER A 138 -13.85 4.75 8.61
C SER A 138 -12.33 4.71 8.55
N SER A 139 -11.73 5.54 7.68
CA SER A 139 -10.27 5.65 7.55
C SER A 139 -9.60 6.11 8.85
N ALA A 140 -10.19 7.10 9.55
CA ALA A 140 -9.70 7.57 10.84
C ALA A 140 -9.77 6.49 11.93
N ILE A 141 -10.88 5.74 12.00
CA ILE A 141 -11.04 4.62 12.96
C ILE A 141 -9.97 3.55 12.70
N LEU A 142 -9.68 3.26 11.43
CA LEU A 142 -8.67 2.29 11.01
C LEU A 142 -7.26 2.72 11.46
N LEU A 143 -6.91 4.02 11.33
CA LEU A 143 -5.66 4.56 11.86
C LEU A 143 -5.57 4.51 13.37
N ILE A 144 -6.66 4.81 14.07
CA ILE A 144 -6.69 4.75 15.53
C ILE A 144 -6.43 3.31 15.99
N GLY A 145 -7.10 2.33 15.38
CA GLY A 145 -6.87 0.91 15.64
C GLY A 145 -5.42 0.50 15.35
N LEU A 146 -4.87 0.95 14.23
CA LEU A 146 -3.47 0.70 13.88
C LEU A 146 -2.49 1.35 14.85
N GLY A 147 -2.72 2.59 15.26
CA GLY A 147 -1.89 3.33 16.21
C GLY A 147 -1.87 2.65 17.59
N ILE A 148 -3.03 2.16 18.05
CA ILE A 148 -3.15 1.35 19.27
C ILE A 148 -2.36 0.04 19.12
N PHE A 149 -2.53 -0.66 18.00
CA PHE A 149 -1.79 -1.90 17.73
C PHE A 149 -0.27 -1.69 17.75
N LEU A 150 0.21 -0.63 17.10
CA LEU A 150 1.64 -0.26 17.07
C LEU A 150 2.18 0.13 18.45
N LYS A 151 1.36 0.74 19.31
CA LYS A 151 1.75 1.09 20.69
C LYS A 151 1.90 -0.16 21.57
N ILE A 152 1.10 -1.19 21.33
CA ILE A 152 1.09 -2.43 22.12
C ILE A 152 2.22 -3.38 21.67
N CYS A 153 2.57 -3.40 20.39
CA CYS A 153 3.66 -4.24 19.88
C CYS A 153 5.04 -3.67 20.26
N PRO A 154 5.86 -4.38 21.06
CA PRO A 154 7.21 -3.93 21.40
C PRO A 154 8.11 -3.93 20.14
N ARG A 155 8.77 -2.81 19.84
CA ARG A 155 9.87 -2.80 18.87
C ARG A 155 11.12 -3.38 19.53
N PRO A 156 11.81 -4.36 18.92
CA PRO A 156 13.11 -4.80 19.42
C PRO A 156 14.13 -3.63 19.28
N PRO A 157 15.03 -3.45 20.26
CA PRO A 157 16.10 -2.45 20.19
C PRO A 157 16.96 -2.65 18.94
N GLN A 158 17.28 -1.57 18.23
CA GLN A 158 18.16 -1.55 17.04
C GLN A 158 19.62 -1.20 17.38
N ASP A 159 20.05 -1.38 18.63
CA ASP A 159 21.33 -0.88 19.15
C ASP A 159 22.49 -1.90 19.12
N GLU A 160 22.25 -3.19 18.88
CA GLU A 160 23.31 -4.21 18.86
C GLU A 160 24.08 -4.32 17.52
N SER A 161 23.96 -3.34 16.62
CA SER A 161 24.82 -3.22 15.43
C SER A 161 25.84 -2.08 15.54
N LEU A 162 25.79 -1.31 16.63
CA LEU A 162 26.67 -0.16 16.89
C LEU A 162 27.68 -0.39 18.01
N ALA A 163 27.69 -1.57 18.63
CA ALA A 163 28.80 -1.96 19.48
C ALA A 163 30.04 -2.13 18.58
N PRO A 164 31.10 -1.32 18.73
CA PRO A 164 32.35 -1.57 18.04
C PRO A 164 32.80 -2.99 18.39
N PRO A 165 33.42 -3.75 17.46
CA PRO A 165 34.02 -5.02 17.81
C PRO A 165 34.94 -4.75 19.00
N THR A 166 34.61 -5.35 20.14
CA THR A 166 35.52 -5.38 21.27
C THR A 166 36.60 -6.36 20.84
N ASP A 167 37.56 -5.84 20.08
CA ASP A 167 38.84 -6.49 19.88
C ASP A 167 39.44 -6.60 21.28
N GLN A 168 39.21 -7.76 21.89
CA GLN A 168 39.97 -8.25 23.01
C GLN A 168 41.43 -8.35 22.55
N PHE A 169 42.19 -7.28 22.68
CA PHE A 169 43.61 -7.42 22.92
C PHE A 169 43.77 -7.76 24.40
N PRO A 170 44.35 -8.92 24.74
CA PRO A 170 44.64 -9.22 26.13
C PRO A 170 45.59 -8.14 26.66
N GLU A 171 45.27 -7.59 27.84
CA GLU A 171 46.26 -6.99 28.73
C GLU A 171 47.46 -7.94 28.80
N SER A 172 48.55 -7.58 28.12
CA SER A 172 49.86 -8.09 28.48
C SER A 172 50.35 -7.25 29.65
N SER A 173 49.97 -7.69 30.83
CA SER A 173 50.75 -7.47 32.04
C SER A 173 52.12 -8.10 31.82
N ASP A 174 53.14 -7.25 31.63
CA ASP A 174 54.52 -7.36 32.15
C ASP A 174 55.43 -6.30 31.50
#